data_AF-A0A147FB61-F1
#
_entry.id   AF-A0A147FB61-F1
#
_cell.length_a   1.000
_cell.length_b   1.000
_cell.length_c   1.000
_cell.angle_alpha   90.00
_cell.angle_beta   90.00
_cell.angle_gamma   90.00
#
_symmetry.space_group_name_H-M   'P 1'
#
loop_
_entity.id
_entity.type
_entity.pdbx_description
1 polymer ?
#
loop_
_entity_poly.entity_id
_entity_poly.type
_entity_poly.pdbx_seq_one_letter_code
_entity_poly.pdbx_strand_id
1 'polypeptide(L)'
;MVGIHVAALIVFVILVGVDTSQPSGAPGRFAAAAGWFLAGILLAPLITVGAIIWSTTLRRRIRKNAPPSRAHDIVQTDQPVHVAPPRVAPTRPEEPLAPRSDADRSDRSSYSTRAEARAAAAAEKAEVDDVVGRAAHHAPPPSPPRKAPPTPSDRPYMLLGSDKYKSTEVEGEFARTSEIAAVVKTFTGRSLRLDHEVEIPDVPAILRTEPENRYHRRAIMVVIEGSHVGYLARDDADRYHAAISRVERAGYVPTTRARLWAVQRRGWDEAKKVHARVSLALNEPHLLHPVNEPPTVAYSLLPWGNAVQVTGEENHLDAISPHVNPGSESIAIGTLHRVEMKSARGLVKHTVEVRIDGRAVGSLTATTSPHFLPTIEHLERDGLTAATWVKVKGSAIAAQVAVQAARAPELPPKWFAGPTTIPSLSELSQ
;
A
#
# COMPACT_ATOMS: atom_id res chain seq x y z
N MET A 1 -2.96 -22.50 20.28
CA MET A 1 -3.40 -23.76 19.63
C MET A 1 -4.28 -24.68 20.50
N VAL A 2 -4.68 -24.30 21.72
CA VAL A 2 -5.44 -25.23 22.60
C VAL A 2 -6.89 -25.48 22.14
N GLY A 3 -7.60 -24.48 21.63
CA GLY A 3 -9.04 -24.58 21.33
C GLY A 3 -9.44 -25.60 20.25
N ILE A 4 -8.54 -25.96 19.33
CA ILE A 4 -8.86 -26.88 18.22
C ILE A 4 -9.08 -28.32 18.75
N HIS A 5 -8.31 -28.74 19.75
CA HIS A 5 -8.46 -30.08 20.32
C HIS A 5 -9.72 -30.25 21.18
N VAL A 6 -10.19 -29.17 21.83
CA VAL A 6 -11.45 -29.16 22.58
C VAL A 6 -12.65 -29.32 21.65
N ALA A 7 -12.66 -28.60 20.51
CA ALA A 7 -13.72 -28.72 19.51
C ALA A 7 -13.83 -30.14 18.92
N ALA A 8 -12.70 -30.78 18.61
CA ALA A 8 -12.68 -32.15 18.09
C ALA A 8 -13.25 -33.17 19.10
N LEU A 9 -12.96 -33.00 20.40
CA LEU A 9 -13.47 -33.89 21.45
C LEU A 9 -14.99 -33.76 21.62
N ILE A 10 -15.51 -32.54 21.60
CA ILE A 10 -16.95 -32.26 21.74
C ILE A 10 -17.75 -32.86 20.57
N VAL A 11 -17.28 -32.70 19.33
CA VAL A 11 -17.93 -33.29 18.14
C VAL A 11 -17.96 -34.82 18.21
N PHE A 12 -16.92 -35.46 18.75
CA PHE A 12 -16.88 -36.92 18.88
C PHE A 12 -17.86 -37.45 19.95
N VAL A 13 -18.00 -36.78 21.09
CA VAL A 13 -18.98 -37.15 22.12
C VAL A 13 -20.42 -37.06 21.58
N ILE A 14 -20.72 -36.04 20.76
CA ILE A 14 -22.02 -35.87 20.11
C ILE A 14 -22.30 -36.94 19.03
N LEU A 15 -21.26 -37.50 18.40
CA LEU A 15 -21.39 -38.52 17.35
C LEU A 15 -21.43 -39.97 17.84
N VAL A 16 -21.08 -40.22 19.11
CA VAL A 16 -21.17 -41.55 19.75
C VAL A 16 -22.42 -41.67 20.63
N GLY A 17 -22.96 -40.55 21.14
CA GLY A 17 -24.17 -40.52 21.95
C GLY A 17 -25.45 -40.29 21.16
N VAL A 18 -25.97 -41.33 20.49
CA VAL A 18 -27.41 -41.66 20.27
C VAL A 18 -27.53 -42.80 19.22
N ASP A 19 -27.63 -44.03 19.71
CA ASP A 19 -28.55 -45.05 19.20
C ASP A 19 -28.85 -46.02 20.35
N THR A 20 -30.10 -46.06 20.79
CA THR A 20 -30.57 -46.94 21.86
C THR A 20 -31.86 -47.65 21.45
N SER A 21 -31.95 -48.13 20.21
CA SER A 21 -33.17 -48.78 19.72
C SER A 21 -32.98 -49.80 18.58
N GLN A 22 -32.30 -50.93 18.82
CA GLN A 22 -32.78 -52.28 18.40
C GLN A 22 -31.98 -53.46 19.04
N PRO A 23 -32.50 -54.70 19.05
CA PRO A 23 -31.98 -55.78 19.88
C PRO A 23 -30.98 -56.75 19.21
N SER A 24 -30.02 -57.21 20.01
CA SER A 24 -29.31 -58.52 19.97
C SER A 24 -29.26 -59.32 18.65
N GLY A 25 -28.10 -59.36 17.99
CA GLY A 25 -27.81 -60.36 16.95
C GLY A 25 -26.38 -60.32 16.38
N ALA A 26 -25.59 -61.36 16.65
CA ALA A 26 -24.26 -61.68 16.08
C ALA A 26 -23.08 -60.69 16.32
N PRO A 27 -21.90 -61.18 16.76
CA PRO A 27 -20.68 -60.36 16.86
C PRO A 27 -19.82 -60.41 15.58
N GLY A 28 -19.03 -59.36 15.33
CA GLY A 28 -17.86 -59.43 14.43
C GLY A 28 -17.78 -58.38 13.32
N ARG A 29 -17.37 -57.15 13.65
CA ARG A 29 -16.77 -56.22 12.65
C ARG A 29 -15.93 -55.07 13.24
N PHE A 30 -16.19 -54.62 14.46
CA PHE A 30 -15.50 -53.46 15.06
C PHE A 30 -14.00 -53.65 15.35
N ALA A 31 -13.52 -54.88 15.56
CA ALA A 31 -12.11 -55.14 15.89
C ALA A 31 -11.11 -54.67 14.82
N ALA A 32 -11.51 -54.67 13.54
CA ALA A 32 -10.63 -54.24 12.44
C ALA A 32 -10.40 -52.72 12.40
N ALA A 33 -11.40 -51.91 12.76
CA ALA A 33 -11.32 -50.45 12.65
C ALA A 33 -10.38 -49.82 13.70
N ALA A 34 -10.35 -50.38 14.91
CA ALA A 34 -9.54 -49.85 16.02
C ALA A 34 -8.03 -49.94 15.76
N GLY A 35 -7.55 -50.99 15.09
CA GLY A 35 -6.13 -51.20 14.82
C GLY A 35 -5.52 -50.13 13.91
N TRP A 36 -6.24 -49.73 12.86
CA TRP A 36 -5.79 -48.67 11.94
C TRP A 36 -5.77 -47.29 12.60
N PHE A 37 -6.69 -47.02 13.54
CA PHE A 37 -6.74 -45.74 14.26
C PHE A 37 -5.52 -45.53 15.18
N LEU A 38 -5.09 -46.57 15.90
CA LEU A 38 -3.89 -46.52 16.74
C LEU A 38 -2.60 -46.34 15.92
N ALA A 39 -2.50 -46.98 14.75
CA ALA A 39 -1.37 -46.80 13.84
C ALA A 39 -1.28 -45.34 13.31
N GLY A 40 -2.41 -44.74 12.92
CA GLY A 40 -2.45 -43.37 12.42
C GLY A 40 -2.02 -42.31 13.45
N ILE A 41 -2.46 -42.47 14.71
CA ILE A 41 -2.14 -41.53 15.80
C ILE A 41 -0.64 -41.52 16.13
N LEU A 42 0.05 -42.66 16.02
CA LEU A 42 1.50 -42.74 16.28
C LEU A 42 2.37 -42.24 15.12
N LEU A 43 1.90 -42.30 13.86
CA LEU A 43 2.70 -41.88 12.70
C LEU A 43 2.71 -40.36 12.47
N ALA A 44 1.60 -39.67 12.73
CA ALA A 44 1.46 -38.23 12.53
C ALA A 44 2.53 -37.35 13.24
N PRO A 45 2.88 -37.55 14.53
CA PRO A 45 3.91 -36.74 15.18
C PRO A 45 5.31 -36.99 14.60
N LEU A 46 5.64 -38.22 14.19
CA LEU A 46 6.95 -38.56 13.60
C LEU A 46 7.20 -37.81 12.29
N ILE A 47 6.21 -37.77 11.39
CA ILE A 47 6.29 -37.03 10.12
C ILE A 47 6.49 -35.52 10.39
N THR A 48 5.77 -34.97 11.36
CA THR A 48 5.82 -33.55 11.73
C THR A 48 7.20 -33.15 12.30
N VAL A 49 7.77 -33.98 13.18
CA VAL A 49 9.12 -33.76 13.73
C VAL A 49 10.19 -33.89 12.64
N GLY A 50 10.07 -34.87 11.73
CA GLY A 50 10.97 -35.03 10.59
C GLY A 50 11.04 -33.80 9.69
N ALA A 51 9.89 -33.20 9.36
CA ALA A 51 9.82 -31.97 8.56
C ALA A 51 10.52 -30.77 9.25
N ILE A 52 10.37 -30.63 10.57
CA ILE A 52 11.02 -29.56 11.34
C ILE A 52 12.55 -29.73 11.35
N ILE A 53 13.04 -30.97 11.58
CA ILE A 53 14.47 -31.29 11.55
C ILE A 53 15.08 -31.08 10.16
N TRP A 54 14.37 -31.46 9.08
CA TRP A 54 14.80 -31.19 7.71
C TRP A 54 14.90 -29.68 7.45
N SER A 55 13.87 -28.91 7.81
CA SER A 55 13.81 -27.47 7.54
C SER A 55 14.92 -26.67 8.25
N THR A 56 15.31 -27.08 9.46
CA THR A 56 16.38 -26.44 10.24
C THR A 56 17.77 -26.85 9.74
N THR A 57 17.94 -28.11 9.33
CA THR A 57 19.18 -28.61 8.73
C THR A 57 19.46 -27.97 7.36
N LEU A 58 18.43 -27.80 6.52
CA LEU A 58 18.55 -27.15 5.21
C LEU A 58 18.98 -25.68 5.33
N ARG A 59 18.38 -24.91 6.25
CA ARG A 59 18.79 -23.52 6.53
C ARG A 59 20.24 -23.42 7.03
N ARG A 60 20.71 -24.40 7.81
CA ARG A 60 22.12 -24.48 8.27
C ARG A 60 23.11 -24.80 7.14
N ARG A 61 22.73 -25.58 6.11
CA ARG A 61 23.57 -25.77 4.91
C ARG A 61 23.65 -24.51 4.05
N ILE A 62 22.52 -23.86 3.77
CA ILE A 62 22.47 -22.65 2.93
C ILE A 62 23.36 -21.53 3.52
N ARG A 63 23.34 -21.33 4.84
CA ARG A 63 24.22 -20.34 5.51
C ARG A 63 25.71 -20.68 5.53
N LYS A 64 26.15 -21.89 5.18
CA LYS A 64 27.57 -22.27 5.12
C LYS A 64 28.19 -22.21 3.73
N ASN A 65 27.38 -22.12 2.68
CA ASN A 65 27.83 -22.19 1.28
C ASN A 65 27.63 -20.87 0.51
N ALA A 66 27.36 -19.76 1.19
CA ALA A 66 27.30 -18.44 0.57
C ALA A 66 28.74 -17.89 0.38
N PRO A 67 29.19 -17.60 -0.85
CA PRO A 67 30.51 -17.00 -1.09
C PRO A 67 30.52 -15.52 -0.66
N PRO A 68 31.67 -14.97 -0.21
CA PRO A 68 31.79 -13.56 0.11
C PRO A 68 31.72 -12.71 -1.16
N SER A 69 30.84 -11.70 -1.17
CA SER A 69 30.74 -10.71 -2.25
C SER A 69 32.01 -9.85 -2.31
N ARG A 70 32.81 -10.03 -3.37
CA ARG A 70 34.04 -9.28 -3.61
C ARG A 70 33.72 -7.92 -4.26
N ALA A 71 34.48 -6.88 -3.92
CA ALA A 71 34.38 -5.58 -4.57
C ALA A 71 34.83 -5.65 -6.04
N HIS A 72 34.33 -4.73 -6.87
CA HIS A 72 34.83 -4.51 -8.23
C HIS A 72 36.08 -3.62 -8.19
N ASP A 73 37.23 -4.17 -8.59
CA ASP A 73 38.42 -3.39 -8.93
C ASP A 73 39.43 -4.25 -9.73
N ILE A 74 39.38 -4.21 -11.06
CA ILE A 74 40.38 -4.77 -12.00
C ILE A 74 40.32 -4.00 -13.33
N VAL A 75 41.40 -3.30 -13.72
CA VAL A 75 42.22 -3.58 -14.92
C VAL A 75 43.63 -3.02 -14.68
N GLN A 76 44.66 -3.87 -14.79
CA GLN A 76 46.06 -3.48 -14.89
C GLN A 76 46.84 -4.57 -15.64
N THR A 77 47.85 -4.19 -16.43
CA THR A 77 48.66 -5.12 -17.23
C THR A 77 50.15 -4.71 -17.25
N ASP A 78 51.01 -5.65 -16.84
CA ASP A 78 52.43 -5.90 -17.17
C ASP A 78 53.46 -4.75 -17.36
N GLN A 79 54.27 -4.53 -16.32
CA GLN A 79 55.75 -4.74 -16.20
C GLN A 79 56.73 -4.51 -17.40
N PRO A 80 58.07 -4.37 -17.14
CA PRO A 80 58.83 -3.82 -15.98
C PRO A 80 60.12 -3.01 -16.34
N VAL A 81 60.91 -2.54 -15.35
CA VAL A 81 62.41 -2.67 -15.19
C VAL A 81 62.98 -1.75 -14.06
N HIS A 82 64.16 -2.13 -13.53
CA HIS A 82 65.02 -1.56 -12.44
C HIS A 82 65.28 -0.02 -12.46
N VAL A 83 65.76 0.67 -11.39
CA VAL A 83 67.05 0.50 -10.62
C VAL A 83 66.98 1.09 -9.17
N ALA A 84 67.88 0.62 -8.28
CA ALA A 84 68.25 1.13 -6.93
C ALA A 84 69.79 0.86 -6.72
N PRO A 85 70.52 1.18 -5.60
CA PRO A 85 70.19 1.61 -4.20
C PRO A 85 71.11 2.80 -3.73
N PRO A 86 71.70 2.97 -2.50
CA PRO A 86 71.51 2.37 -1.14
C PRO A 86 71.56 3.27 0.15
N ARG A 87 71.00 2.71 1.25
CA ARG A 87 71.37 2.72 2.70
C ARG A 87 72.32 3.78 3.34
N VAL A 88 72.03 4.19 4.61
CA VAL A 88 72.69 3.78 5.91
C VAL A 88 72.14 4.60 7.12
N ALA A 89 72.27 4.09 8.36
CA ALA A 89 71.94 4.69 9.69
C ALA A 89 72.96 4.14 10.74
N PRO A 90 73.06 4.58 12.05
CA PRO A 90 72.15 5.35 12.94
C PRO A 90 72.75 6.74 13.35
N THR A 91 72.77 7.36 14.57
CA THR A 91 72.66 6.98 16.02
C THR A 91 72.30 8.20 16.92
N ARG A 92 72.23 8.02 18.26
CA ARG A 92 72.05 9.03 19.34
C ARG A 92 73.19 8.90 20.38
N PRO A 93 73.55 9.94 21.19
CA PRO A 93 72.98 10.08 22.54
C PRO A 93 72.78 11.56 22.99
N GLU A 94 72.90 11.89 24.29
CA GLU A 94 72.21 13.01 24.97
C GLU A 94 73.12 13.99 25.75
N GLU A 95 72.67 15.26 25.89
CA GLU A 95 72.94 16.22 26.99
C GLU A 95 74.41 16.68 27.31
N PRO A 96 74.66 17.67 28.21
CA PRO A 96 73.75 18.47 29.06
C PRO A 96 73.93 20.02 29.07
N LEU A 97 72.94 20.71 29.67
CA LEU A 97 73.01 21.94 30.48
C LEU A 97 73.50 23.30 29.90
N ALA A 98 73.06 24.37 30.59
CA ALA A 98 73.26 25.80 30.26
C ALA A 98 74.22 26.51 31.23
N PRO A 99 74.42 27.84 31.07
CA PRO A 99 73.83 28.72 32.10
C PRO A 99 73.05 29.92 31.54
N ARG A 100 72.24 30.54 32.41
CA ARG A 100 71.61 31.86 32.20
C ARG A 100 72.55 32.99 32.65
N SER A 101 72.33 34.19 32.12
CA SER A 101 72.60 35.46 32.81
C SER A 101 71.40 36.40 32.66
N ASP A 102 70.90 36.92 33.78
CA ASP A 102 69.70 37.76 33.83
C ASP A 102 70.07 39.25 33.89
N ALA A 103 69.80 39.99 32.82
CA ALA A 103 69.63 41.45 32.74
C ALA A 103 68.90 41.76 31.41
N ASP A 104 67.99 42.73 31.28
CA ASP A 104 67.56 43.78 32.22
C ASP A 104 66.01 43.90 32.25
N ARG A 105 65.46 44.90 32.94
CA ARG A 105 64.06 44.99 33.41
C ARG A 105 63.28 46.14 32.77
N SER A 106 61.99 45.89 32.46
CA SER A 106 61.00 46.86 31.92
C SER A 106 61.22 47.26 30.44
N ASP A 107 60.22 47.71 29.67
CA ASP A 107 58.86 48.19 30.03
C ASP A 107 57.75 47.67 29.06
N ARG A 108 56.54 48.25 29.14
CA ARG A 108 55.22 47.72 28.73
C ARG A 108 54.76 47.95 27.26
N SER A 109 53.61 47.32 26.95
CA SER A 109 52.64 47.62 25.87
C SER A 109 52.99 47.04 24.48
N SER A 110 52.27 46.07 23.88
CA SER A 110 51.03 45.35 24.23
C SER A 110 49.66 45.99 23.92
N TYR A 111 49.47 46.63 22.76
CA TYR A 111 48.11 46.89 22.22
C TYR A 111 47.88 46.80 20.69
N SER A 112 48.90 46.82 19.83
CA SER A 112 48.73 46.87 18.35
C SER A 112 48.06 45.62 17.75
N THR A 113 48.63 44.44 18.02
CA THR A 113 48.34 43.20 17.28
C THR A 113 46.91 42.67 17.37
N ARG A 114 46.08 43.17 18.32
CA ARG A 114 44.67 42.79 18.45
C ARG A 114 43.71 43.66 17.63
N ALA A 115 44.13 44.85 17.23
CA ALA A 115 43.38 45.68 16.28
C ALA A 115 43.62 45.20 14.84
N GLU A 116 44.88 44.94 14.49
CA GLU A 116 45.30 44.45 13.17
C GLU A 116 44.67 43.09 12.83
N ALA A 117 44.68 42.15 13.77
CA ALA A 117 43.99 40.86 13.61
C ALA A 117 42.46 40.98 13.42
N ARG A 118 41.83 42.03 13.97
CA ARG A 118 40.40 42.33 13.74
C ARG A 118 40.14 42.98 12.40
N ALA A 119 41.07 43.81 11.90
CA ALA A 119 40.99 44.42 10.59
C ALA A 119 41.14 43.37 9.48
N ALA A 120 42.09 42.44 9.61
CA ALA A 120 42.28 41.32 8.67
C ALA A 120 41.03 40.44 8.57
N ALA A 121 40.48 39.98 9.70
CA ALA A 121 39.27 39.15 9.73
C ALA A 121 38.00 39.90 9.25
N ALA A 122 37.98 41.23 9.32
CA ALA A 122 36.90 42.04 8.75
C ALA A 122 37.02 42.18 7.23
N ALA A 123 38.23 42.29 6.69
CA ALA A 123 38.49 42.34 5.25
C ALA A 123 38.17 40.99 4.58
N GLU A 124 38.66 39.89 5.14
CA GLU A 124 38.38 38.52 4.68
C GLU A 124 36.87 38.23 4.65
N LYS A 125 36.13 38.69 5.67
CA LYS A 125 34.66 38.57 5.67
C LYS A 125 34.01 39.44 4.59
N ALA A 126 34.46 40.67 4.39
CA ALA A 126 33.89 41.56 3.37
C ALA A 126 34.10 41.03 1.94
N GLU A 127 35.23 40.36 1.67
CA GLU A 127 35.49 39.71 0.38
C GLU A 127 34.57 38.51 0.14
N VAL A 128 34.32 37.68 1.16
CA VAL A 128 33.32 36.60 1.10
C VAL A 128 31.90 37.16 0.91
N ASP A 129 31.53 38.24 1.61
CA ASP A 129 30.21 38.86 1.48
C ASP A 129 29.98 39.51 0.09
N ASP A 130 31.01 40.03 -0.61
CA ASP A 130 30.88 40.50 -2.02
C ASP A 130 30.74 39.35 -3.03
N VAL A 131 31.48 38.25 -2.83
CA VAL A 131 31.35 37.03 -3.67
C VAL A 131 29.96 36.40 -3.51
N VAL A 132 29.44 36.33 -2.28
CA VAL A 132 28.06 35.91 -2.02
C VAL A 132 27.04 36.91 -2.57
N GLY A 133 27.33 38.22 -2.48
CA GLY A 133 26.52 39.29 -3.05
C GLY A 133 26.34 39.17 -4.57
N ARG A 134 27.41 38.86 -5.33
CA ARG A 134 27.31 38.59 -6.77
C ARG A 134 26.55 37.31 -7.09
N ALA A 135 26.69 36.25 -6.29
CA ALA A 135 25.92 35.02 -6.46
C ALA A 135 24.40 35.23 -6.24
N ALA A 136 24.01 36.15 -5.35
CA ALA A 136 22.61 36.43 -5.02
C ALA A 136 21.77 37.00 -6.19
N HIS A 137 22.39 37.54 -7.24
CA HIS A 137 21.69 38.07 -8.42
C HIS A 137 21.35 37.04 -9.50
N HIS A 138 21.55 35.73 -9.24
CA HIS A 138 21.00 34.65 -10.08
C HIS A 138 20.18 33.61 -9.29
N ALA A 139 19.48 34.07 -8.24
CA ALA A 139 18.30 33.36 -7.77
C ALA A 139 17.26 33.30 -8.92
N PRO A 140 16.82 32.11 -9.39
CA PRO A 140 15.75 32.02 -10.36
C PRO A 140 14.47 32.62 -9.73
N PRO A 141 13.66 33.37 -10.49
CA PRO A 141 12.49 34.03 -9.93
C PRO A 141 11.54 33.01 -9.28
N PRO A 142 10.87 33.38 -8.17
CA PRO A 142 9.87 32.50 -7.56
C PRO A 142 8.87 32.11 -8.63
N SER A 143 8.73 30.80 -8.87
CA SER A 143 7.93 30.31 -9.99
C SER A 143 6.51 30.87 -9.87
N PRO A 144 5.97 31.55 -10.90
CA PRO A 144 4.65 32.14 -10.82
C PRO A 144 3.63 31.07 -10.46
N PRO A 145 2.52 31.40 -9.77
CA PRO A 145 1.50 30.42 -9.40
C PRO A 145 1.04 29.69 -10.66
N ARG A 146 1.50 28.44 -10.80
CA ARG A 146 1.35 27.65 -12.02
C ARG A 146 -0.15 27.43 -12.20
N LYS A 147 -0.77 28.14 -13.15
CA LYS A 147 -2.20 28.04 -13.43
C LYS A 147 -2.56 26.56 -13.47
N ALA A 148 -3.60 26.20 -12.72
CA ALA A 148 -4.03 24.81 -12.63
C ALA A 148 -4.22 24.25 -14.06
N PRO A 149 -3.74 23.02 -14.35
CA PRO A 149 -3.96 22.41 -15.65
C PRO A 149 -5.46 22.39 -15.98
N PRO A 150 -5.82 22.51 -17.28
CA PRO A 150 -7.16 22.84 -17.74
C PRO A 150 -8.21 21.99 -17.05
N THR A 151 -9.34 22.61 -16.70
CA THR A 151 -10.38 22.01 -15.87
C THR A 151 -10.80 20.65 -16.44
N PRO A 152 -10.48 19.53 -15.78
CA PRO A 152 -11.02 18.24 -16.15
C PRO A 152 -12.53 18.28 -15.89
N SER A 153 -13.27 17.38 -16.54
CA SER A 153 -14.68 17.12 -16.25
C SER A 153 -14.96 17.05 -14.74
N ASP A 154 -15.94 17.79 -14.23
CA ASP A 154 -16.34 17.81 -12.81
C ASP A 154 -17.04 16.50 -12.33
N ARG A 155 -16.64 15.36 -12.91
CA ARG A 155 -17.14 14.01 -12.63
C ARG A 155 -16.11 13.26 -11.76
N PRO A 156 -16.23 13.28 -10.42
CA PRO A 156 -15.31 12.54 -9.56
C PRO A 156 -15.51 11.03 -9.73
N TYR A 157 -14.41 10.30 -9.86
CA TYR A 157 -14.36 8.84 -9.73
C TYR A 157 -13.68 8.51 -8.41
N MET A 158 -14.42 7.91 -7.48
CA MET A 158 -13.85 7.46 -6.20
C MET A 158 -13.05 6.17 -6.42
N LEU A 159 -11.75 6.21 -6.16
CA LEU A 159 -10.85 5.07 -6.32
C LEU A 159 -11.17 4.00 -5.27
N LEU A 160 -11.15 2.73 -5.67
CA LEU A 160 -11.58 1.62 -4.82
C LEU A 160 -10.60 1.39 -3.65
N GLY A 161 -11.14 1.35 -2.44
CA GLY A 161 -10.37 1.33 -1.20
C GLY A 161 -9.94 2.71 -0.69
N SER A 162 -10.54 3.80 -1.19
CA SER A 162 -10.34 5.16 -0.67
C SER A 162 -10.68 5.35 0.82
N ASP A 163 -11.42 4.41 1.40
CA ASP A 163 -11.82 4.37 2.81
C ASP A 163 -10.81 3.64 3.72
N LYS A 164 -9.78 3.03 3.14
CA LYS A 164 -8.73 2.29 3.87
C LYS A 164 -7.82 3.19 4.69
N TYR A 165 -6.89 2.56 5.41
CA TYR A 165 -5.83 3.24 6.14
C TYR A 165 -5.00 4.13 5.19
N LYS A 166 -4.67 5.35 5.64
CA LYS A 166 -3.93 6.34 4.86
C LYS A 166 -2.42 6.10 5.00
N SER A 167 -1.85 5.28 4.11
CA SER A 167 -0.44 4.84 4.15
C SER A 167 0.46 5.33 3.02
N THR A 168 -0.08 5.83 1.90
CA THR A 168 0.77 6.39 0.83
C THR A 168 1.05 7.85 1.14
N GLU A 169 2.31 8.17 1.45
CA GLU A 169 2.71 9.55 1.75
C GLU A 169 2.76 10.42 0.49
N VAL A 170 2.48 11.70 0.68
CA VAL A 170 2.76 12.77 -0.27
C VAL A 170 4.20 13.27 -0.03
N GLU A 171 4.82 13.83 -1.07
CA GLU A 171 6.11 14.52 -0.98
C GLU A 171 5.98 15.96 -1.50
N GLY A 172 6.84 16.84 -0.97
CA GLY A 172 6.94 18.24 -1.42
C GLY A 172 6.06 19.23 -0.65
N GLU A 173 5.39 18.83 0.43
CA GLU A 173 4.52 19.70 1.24
C GLU A 173 5.25 20.92 1.80
N PHE A 174 6.56 20.81 2.03
CA PHE A 174 7.43 21.91 2.46
C PHE A 174 7.42 23.10 1.46
N ALA A 175 7.21 22.81 0.16
CA ALA A 175 7.09 23.81 -0.90
C ALA A 175 5.63 24.29 -1.12
N ARG A 176 4.67 23.74 -0.35
CA ARG A 176 3.22 24.00 -0.42
C ARG A 176 2.62 24.48 0.90
N THR A 177 3.47 25.05 1.76
CA THR A 177 3.10 25.46 3.13
C THR A 177 2.04 26.56 3.18
N SER A 178 1.94 27.41 2.15
CA SER A 178 0.90 28.45 2.07
C SER A 178 -0.45 27.87 1.65
N GLU A 179 -0.43 26.95 0.69
CA GLU A 179 -1.56 26.23 0.13
C GLU A 179 -2.18 25.31 1.19
N ILE A 180 -1.36 24.53 1.90
CA ILE A 180 -1.79 23.68 3.01
C ILE A 180 -2.37 24.49 4.18
N ALA A 181 -1.79 25.65 4.50
CA ALA A 181 -2.37 26.55 5.52
C ALA A 181 -3.74 27.10 5.11
N ALA A 182 -3.97 27.31 3.80
CA ALA A 182 -5.29 27.65 3.25
C ALA A 182 -6.28 26.48 3.40
N VAL A 183 -5.88 25.25 3.02
CA VAL A 183 -6.71 24.03 3.19
C VAL A 183 -7.13 23.83 4.65
N VAL A 184 -6.19 23.96 5.60
CA VAL A 184 -6.49 23.87 7.03
C VAL A 184 -7.50 24.94 7.47
N LYS A 185 -7.34 26.18 6.99
CA LYS A 185 -8.27 27.27 7.28
C LYS A 185 -9.67 27.01 6.72
N THR A 186 -9.79 26.43 5.51
CA THR A 186 -11.07 26.06 4.90
C THR A 186 -11.81 25.02 5.73
N PHE A 187 -11.17 23.91 6.10
CA PHE A 187 -11.84 22.83 6.85
C PHE A 187 -12.13 23.15 8.33
N THR A 188 -11.26 23.94 8.99
CA THR A 188 -11.39 24.21 10.44
C THR A 188 -11.99 25.58 10.78
N GLY A 189 -12.19 26.43 9.77
CA GLY A 189 -12.53 27.86 9.94
C GLY A 189 -11.42 28.69 10.61
N ARG A 190 -10.23 28.13 10.83
CA ARG A 190 -9.17 28.72 11.67
C ARG A 190 -7.80 28.62 10.99
N SER A 191 -7.06 29.71 10.96
CA SER A 191 -5.63 29.66 10.57
C SER A 191 -4.83 28.81 11.56
N LEU A 192 -3.79 28.14 11.08
CA LEU A 192 -2.79 27.48 11.92
C LEU A 192 -2.26 28.45 12.99
N ARG A 193 -2.13 27.96 14.22
CA ARG A 193 -1.55 28.69 15.36
C ARG A 193 -0.18 28.13 15.67
N LEU A 194 0.68 28.96 16.27
CA LEU A 194 2.00 28.55 16.70
C LEU A 194 1.89 27.44 17.76
N ASP A 195 2.68 26.37 17.56
CA ASP A 195 2.82 25.17 18.38
C ASP A 195 1.50 24.42 18.69
N HIS A 196 0.46 24.69 17.90
CA HIS A 196 -0.83 23.99 17.95
C HIS A 196 -0.99 23.09 16.73
N GLU A 197 -0.98 21.78 16.96
CA GLU A 197 -1.17 20.80 15.89
C GLU A 197 -2.62 20.73 15.44
N VAL A 198 -2.84 20.49 14.15
CA VAL A 198 -4.15 20.30 13.55
C VAL A 198 -4.11 19.02 12.73
N GLU A 199 -5.03 18.10 13.04
CA GLU A 199 -5.27 16.89 12.25
C GLU A 199 -6.67 16.93 11.64
N ILE A 200 -6.76 16.57 10.37
CA ILE A 200 -8.00 16.38 9.63
C ILE A 200 -7.94 14.95 9.05
N PRO A 201 -8.60 13.96 9.67
CA PRO A 201 -8.33 12.54 9.42
C PRO A 201 -8.95 11.99 8.13
N ASP A 202 -9.85 12.75 7.50
CA ASP A 202 -10.61 12.31 6.33
C ASP A 202 -11.08 13.50 5.47
N VAL A 203 -10.26 13.91 4.49
CA VAL A 203 -10.56 14.96 3.50
C VAL A 203 -10.55 14.38 2.07
N PRO A 204 -11.32 14.94 1.11
CA PRO A 204 -11.22 14.52 -0.28
C PRO A 204 -9.89 14.99 -0.88
N ALA A 205 -9.21 14.10 -1.60
CA ALA A 205 -8.01 14.41 -2.36
C ALA A 205 -8.16 13.96 -3.81
N ILE A 206 -7.85 14.86 -4.74
CA ILE A 206 -7.82 14.64 -6.17
C ILE A 206 -6.37 14.32 -6.58
N LEU A 207 -6.20 13.32 -7.44
CA LEU A 207 -4.95 13.00 -8.10
C LEU A 207 -5.02 13.44 -9.56
N ARG A 208 -3.95 14.07 -10.08
CA ARG A 208 -3.82 14.42 -11.51
C ARG A 208 -2.46 14.04 -12.04
N THR A 209 -2.37 13.51 -13.26
CA THR A 209 -1.06 13.30 -13.91
C THR A 209 -0.48 14.60 -14.46
N GLU A 210 0.85 14.73 -14.46
CA GLU A 210 1.57 15.78 -15.18
C GLU A 210 2.57 15.19 -16.21
N PRO A 211 2.11 14.76 -17.40
CA PRO A 211 3.01 14.24 -18.44
C PRO A 211 4.04 15.27 -18.95
N GLU A 212 3.72 16.56 -18.82
CA GLU A 212 4.61 17.70 -19.13
C GLU A 212 5.37 18.24 -17.91
N ASN A 213 5.54 17.44 -16.85
CA ASN A 213 6.43 17.79 -15.75
C ASN A 213 7.90 17.59 -16.16
N ARG A 214 8.68 18.68 -16.11
CA ARG A 214 10.10 18.71 -16.54
C ARG A 214 11.05 17.80 -15.75
N TYR A 215 10.65 17.35 -14.57
CA TYR A 215 11.48 16.50 -13.70
C TYR A 215 11.10 15.02 -13.76
N HIS A 216 9.80 14.73 -13.91
CA HIS A 216 9.27 13.37 -13.92
C HIS A 216 7.96 13.32 -14.71
N ARG A 217 8.00 12.83 -15.96
CA ARG A 217 6.84 12.72 -16.86
C ARG A 217 5.72 11.77 -16.38
N ARG A 218 5.84 11.22 -15.17
CA ARG A 218 4.83 10.39 -14.50
C ARG A 218 4.45 10.94 -13.12
N ALA A 219 4.80 12.20 -12.84
CA ALA A 219 4.44 12.85 -11.59
C ALA A 219 2.91 12.90 -11.43
N ILE A 220 2.45 12.57 -10.22
CA ILE A 220 1.03 12.63 -9.86
C ILE A 220 0.88 13.72 -8.81
N MET A 221 0.27 14.84 -9.21
CA MET A 221 -0.02 15.97 -8.33
C MET A 221 -1.22 15.64 -7.44
N VAL A 222 -1.11 16.01 -6.15
CA VAL A 222 -2.15 15.84 -5.14
C VAL A 222 -2.80 17.19 -4.84
N VAL A 223 -4.12 17.25 -4.94
CA VAL A 223 -4.92 18.47 -4.80
C VAL A 223 -6.02 18.26 -3.76
N ILE A 224 -6.14 19.17 -2.79
CA ILE A 224 -7.16 19.18 -1.74
C ILE A 224 -7.79 20.58 -1.70
N GLU A 225 -9.12 20.70 -1.72
CA GLU A 225 -9.84 22.00 -1.78
C GLU A 225 -9.26 22.95 -2.86
N GLY A 226 -9.10 22.42 -4.09
CA GLY A 226 -8.51 23.14 -5.23
C GLY A 226 -7.01 23.47 -5.11
N SER A 227 -6.39 23.20 -3.97
CA SER A 227 -5.03 23.60 -3.62
C SER A 227 -4.04 22.44 -3.82
N HIS A 228 -2.96 22.68 -4.56
CA HIS A 228 -1.86 21.73 -4.72
C HIS A 228 -1.14 21.55 -3.38
N VAL A 229 -1.20 20.36 -2.79
CA VAL A 229 -0.55 20.06 -1.48
C VAL A 229 0.79 19.34 -1.61
N GLY A 230 1.01 18.62 -2.70
CA GLY A 230 2.29 17.99 -3.05
C GLY A 230 2.15 17.04 -4.24
N TYR A 231 3.07 16.09 -4.37
CA TYR A 231 3.01 14.99 -5.35
C TYR A 231 3.04 13.64 -4.64
N LEU A 232 2.66 12.55 -5.31
CA LEU A 232 3.07 11.21 -4.86
C LEU A 232 4.59 11.07 -4.92
N ALA A 233 5.16 10.33 -3.96
CA ALA A 233 6.57 9.93 -3.98
C ALA A 233 6.94 9.26 -5.31
N ARG A 234 8.14 9.53 -5.83
CA ARG A 234 8.51 9.24 -7.23
C ARG A 234 8.21 7.80 -7.68
N ASP A 235 8.57 6.81 -6.86
CA ASP A 235 8.39 5.40 -7.17
C ASP A 235 6.91 4.97 -7.12
N ASP A 236 6.11 5.55 -6.20
CA ASP A 236 4.67 5.36 -6.16
C ASP A 236 3.98 6.07 -7.33
N ALA A 237 4.41 7.28 -7.71
CA ALA A 237 3.94 7.95 -8.92
C ALA A 237 4.18 7.09 -10.17
N ASP A 238 5.36 6.49 -10.32
CA ASP A 238 5.67 5.51 -11.37
C ASP A 238 4.77 4.26 -11.32
N ARG A 239 4.44 3.72 -10.14
CA ARG A 239 3.52 2.58 -9.96
C ARG A 239 2.06 2.92 -10.30
N TYR A 240 1.58 4.08 -9.85
CA TYR A 240 0.17 4.47 -9.94
C TYR A 240 -0.21 5.10 -11.29
N HIS A 241 0.75 5.61 -12.06
CA HIS A 241 0.50 6.38 -13.28
C HIS A 241 -0.50 5.72 -14.23
N ALA A 242 -0.32 4.44 -14.55
CA ALA A 242 -1.19 3.75 -15.53
C ALA A 242 -2.66 3.66 -15.09
N ALA A 243 -2.92 3.44 -13.79
CA ALA A 243 -4.27 3.35 -13.23
C ALA A 243 -4.95 4.73 -13.15
N ILE A 244 -4.23 5.74 -12.68
CA ILE A 244 -4.71 7.13 -12.62
C ILE A 244 -4.97 7.67 -14.04
N SER A 245 -4.06 7.43 -14.99
CA SER A 245 -4.25 7.77 -16.40
C SER A 245 -5.42 7.04 -17.08
N ARG A 246 -5.89 5.89 -16.59
CA ARG A 246 -7.12 5.27 -17.13
C ARG A 246 -8.35 6.09 -16.75
N VAL A 247 -8.44 6.47 -15.47
CA VAL A 247 -9.57 7.25 -14.94
C VAL A 247 -9.63 8.63 -15.60
N GLU A 248 -8.48 9.30 -15.81
CA GLU A 248 -8.43 10.57 -16.54
C GLU A 248 -8.83 10.44 -18.02
N ARG A 249 -8.35 9.41 -18.75
CA ARG A 249 -8.73 9.17 -20.16
C ARG A 249 -10.21 8.83 -20.35
N ALA A 250 -10.82 8.18 -19.37
CA ALA A 250 -12.27 7.91 -19.38
C ALA A 250 -13.13 9.16 -19.09
N GLY A 251 -12.52 10.33 -18.85
CA GLY A 251 -13.25 11.58 -18.59
C GLY A 251 -13.80 11.68 -17.16
N TYR A 252 -12.97 11.32 -16.18
CA TYR A 252 -13.25 11.46 -14.76
C TYR A 252 -12.06 12.03 -13.98
N VAL A 253 -12.35 12.57 -12.78
CA VAL A 253 -11.34 13.07 -11.84
C VAL A 253 -11.03 11.99 -10.79
N PRO A 254 -9.81 11.41 -10.79
CA PRO A 254 -9.41 10.39 -9.82
C PRO A 254 -9.41 10.98 -8.40
N THR A 255 -10.24 10.43 -7.52
CA THR A 255 -10.51 10.97 -6.17
C THR A 255 -10.31 9.88 -5.12
N THR A 256 -9.68 10.23 -3.99
CA THR A 256 -9.58 9.37 -2.81
C THR A 256 -9.75 10.18 -1.51
N ARG A 257 -9.56 9.56 -0.34
CA ARG A 257 -9.47 10.24 0.96
C ARG A 257 -8.02 10.41 1.40
N ALA A 258 -7.73 11.54 2.04
CA ALA A 258 -6.46 11.83 2.70
C ALA A 258 -6.64 12.08 4.19
N ARG A 259 -5.54 11.92 4.92
CA ARG A 259 -5.30 12.45 6.26
C ARG A 259 -4.32 13.62 6.09
N LEU A 260 -4.65 14.76 6.68
CA LEU A 260 -3.80 15.95 6.71
C LEU A 260 -3.43 16.24 8.16
N TRP A 261 -2.13 16.26 8.47
CA TRP A 261 -1.61 16.79 9.73
C TRP A 261 -0.75 18.02 9.43
N ALA A 262 -0.90 19.08 10.22
CA ALA A 262 -0.10 20.29 10.09
C ALA A 262 0.09 21.02 11.42
N VAL A 263 1.25 21.66 11.58
CA VAL A 263 1.59 22.50 12.73
C VAL A 263 2.47 23.66 12.28
N GLN A 264 2.24 24.86 12.81
CA GLN A 264 3.18 25.97 12.66
C GLN A 264 4.11 25.98 13.88
N ARG A 265 5.43 25.95 13.67
CA ARG A 265 6.44 26.04 14.74
C ARG A 265 7.41 27.18 14.45
N ARG A 266 8.21 27.60 15.44
CA ARG A 266 9.38 28.46 15.20
C ARG A 266 10.57 27.59 14.76
N GLY A 267 11.29 28.04 13.73
CA GLY A 267 12.59 27.49 13.38
C GLY A 267 13.71 28.01 14.30
N TRP A 268 14.91 27.45 14.14
CA TRP A 268 16.14 27.93 14.78
C TRP A 268 16.52 29.36 14.39
N ASP A 269 16.01 29.82 13.26
CA ASP A 269 16.09 31.17 12.70
C ASP A 269 14.94 32.10 13.17
N GLU A 270 14.23 31.71 14.24
CA GLU A 270 13.01 32.32 14.82
C GLU A 270 11.79 32.42 13.87
N ALA A 271 12.00 32.26 12.57
CA ALA A 271 10.98 32.29 11.53
C ALA A 271 9.89 31.23 11.76
N LYS A 272 8.63 31.63 11.54
CA LYS A 272 7.48 30.73 11.62
C LYS A 272 7.47 29.81 10.39
N LYS A 273 7.60 28.50 10.60
CA LYS A 273 7.59 27.47 9.56
C LYS A 273 6.39 26.56 9.76
N VAL A 274 5.69 26.24 8.68
CA VAL A 274 4.63 25.22 8.70
C VAL A 274 5.28 23.88 8.38
N HIS A 275 5.08 22.92 9.26
CA HIS A 275 5.34 21.51 9.01
C HIS A 275 4.01 20.86 8.69
N ALA A 276 3.98 20.03 7.66
CA ALA A 276 2.78 19.31 7.23
C ALA A 276 3.16 17.89 6.80
N ARG A 277 2.16 17.01 6.81
CA ARG A 277 2.22 15.67 6.24
C ARG A 277 0.85 15.35 5.67
N VAL A 278 0.81 14.91 4.41
CA VAL A 278 -0.42 14.39 3.79
C VAL A 278 -0.22 12.92 3.48
N SER A 279 -1.17 12.08 3.92
CA SER A 279 -1.15 10.63 3.69
C SER A 279 -2.45 10.19 3.03
N LEU A 280 -2.38 9.36 2.00
CA LEU A 280 -3.49 8.98 1.13
C LEU A 280 -3.93 7.54 1.37
N ALA A 281 -5.24 7.30 1.28
CA ALA A 281 -5.82 5.96 1.19
C ALA A 281 -5.75 5.48 -0.27
N LEU A 282 -4.65 4.83 -0.63
CA LEU A 282 -4.53 4.14 -1.91
C LEU A 282 -4.38 2.64 -1.70
N ASN A 283 -5.18 1.90 -2.47
CA ASN A 283 -5.06 0.46 -2.63
C ASN A 283 -3.97 0.17 -3.69
N GLU A 284 -3.47 -1.06 -3.81
CA GLU A 284 -2.52 -1.40 -4.89
C GLU A 284 -3.03 -0.96 -6.27
N PRO A 285 -2.17 -0.51 -7.22
CA PRO A 285 -2.63 0.16 -8.45
C PRO A 285 -3.65 -0.63 -9.27
N HIS A 286 -3.53 -1.95 -9.29
CA HIS A 286 -4.43 -2.88 -10.01
C HIS A 286 -5.76 -3.17 -9.27
N LEU A 287 -6.01 -2.49 -8.15
CA LEU A 287 -7.22 -2.59 -7.33
C LEU A 287 -7.88 -1.22 -7.07
N LEU A 288 -7.49 -0.17 -7.80
CA LEU A 288 -8.10 1.17 -7.70
C LEU A 288 -9.40 1.33 -8.51
N HIS A 289 -9.65 0.41 -9.44
CA HIS A 289 -10.84 0.33 -10.30
C HIS A 289 -11.09 -1.14 -10.67
N PRO A 290 -12.28 -1.54 -11.15
CA PRO A 290 -12.50 -2.91 -11.60
C PRO A 290 -11.65 -3.25 -12.85
N VAL A 291 -11.42 -4.54 -13.08
CA VAL A 291 -10.75 -5.05 -14.29
C VAL A 291 -11.69 -5.16 -15.50
N ASN A 292 -13.00 -5.21 -15.25
CA ASN A 292 -14.08 -5.23 -16.25
C ASN A 292 -14.96 -3.98 -16.14
N GLU A 293 -15.81 -3.77 -17.14
CA GLU A 293 -16.78 -2.67 -17.17
C GLU A 293 -18.05 -3.00 -16.36
N PRO A 294 -18.83 -1.99 -15.91
CA PRO A 294 -20.10 -2.22 -15.23
C PRO A 294 -21.15 -2.91 -16.14
N PRO A 295 -22.14 -3.61 -15.56
CA PRO A 295 -23.22 -4.23 -16.32
C PRO A 295 -23.96 -3.24 -17.24
N THR A 296 -24.25 -3.66 -18.46
CA THR A 296 -25.00 -2.87 -19.46
C THR A 296 -26.52 -2.84 -19.23
N VAL A 297 -27.02 -3.76 -18.42
CA VAL A 297 -28.41 -3.78 -17.91
C VAL A 297 -28.55 -2.87 -16.70
N ALA A 298 -29.77 -2.39 -16.41
CA ALA A 298 -30.01 -1.63 -15.19
C ALA A 298 -29.66 -2.47 -13.94
N TYR A 299 -28.92 -1.90 -13.00
CA TYR A 299 -28.39 -2.62 -11.85
C TYR A 299 -28.32 -1.75 -10.58
N SER A 300 -28.23 -2.40 -9.42
CA SER A 300 -27.77 -1.77 -8.18
C SER A 300 -26.64 -2.60 -7.57
N LEU A 301 -25.53 -1.94 -7.29
CA LEU A 301 -24.33 -2.48 -6.66
C LEU A 301 -24.57 -2.61 -5.16
N LEU A 302 -24.47 -3.83 -4.64
CA LEU A 302 -24.56 -4.08 -3.20
C LEU A 302 -23.39 -3.38 -2.49
N PRO A 303 -23.59 -2.83 -1.28
CA PRO A 303 -22.51 -2.22 -0.49
C PRO A 303 -21.41 -3.24 -0.20
N TRP A 304 -20.19 -2.78 0.02
CA TRP A 304 -19.10 -3.66 0.46
C TRP A 304 -19.49 -4.34 1.77
N GLY A 305 -19.24 -5.66 1.87
CA GLY A 305 -19.52 -6.45 3.05
C GLY A 305 -18.55 -7.60 3.23
N ASN A 306 -18.98 -8.63 3.97
CA ASN A 306 -18.15 -9.78 4.28
C ASN A 306 -17.83 -10.62 3.04
N ALA A 307 -16.58 -11.10 2.95
CA ALA A 307 -16.16 -12.00 1.89
C ALA A 307 -16.97 -13.31 1.91
N VAL A 308 -17.49 -13.71 0.76
CA VAL A 308 -18.19 -14.98 0.54
C VAL A 308 -17.53 -15.72 -0.61
N GLN A 309 -16.95 -16.89 -0.31
CA GLN A 309 -16.36 -17.77 -1.31
C GLN A 309 -17.45 -18.32 -2.25
N VAL A 310 -17.19 -18.27 -3.55
CA VAL A 310 -17.98 -18.97 -4.58
C VAL A 310 -17.64 -20.47 -4.51
N THR A 311 -18.43 -21.31 -5.16
CA THR A 311 -18.16 -22.74 -5.29
C THR A 311 -18.41 -23.22 -6.72
N GLY A 312 -17.56 -24.14 -7.19
CA GLY A 312 -17.61 -24.68 -8.54
C GLY A 312 -16.76 -23.91 -9.55
N GLU A 313 -15.89 -22.98 -9.10
CA GLU A 313 -15.01 -22.18 -9.96
C GLU A 313 -14.17 -23.01 -10.95
N GLU A 314 -13.82 -24.26 -10.57
CA GLU A 314 -13.05 -25.19 -11.40
C GLU A 314 -13.76 -25.57 -12.71
N ASN A 315 -15.09 -25.41 -12.78
CA ASN A 315 -15.92 -25.67 -13.96
C ASN A 315 -16.06 -24.42 -14.85
N HIS A 316 -15.47 -23.29 -14.46
CA HIS A 316 -15.65 -21.97 -15.08
C HIS A 316 -14.33 -21.19 -15.28
N LEU A 317 -13.19 -21.90 -15.29
CA LEU A 317 -11.86 -21.27 -15.45
C LEU A 317 -11.72 -20.48 -16.77
N ASP A 318 -12.47 -20.85 -17.80
CA ASP A 318 -12.58 -20.14 -19.09
C ASP A 318 -13.25 -18.76 -18.96
N ALA A 319 -14.20 -18.61 -18.04
CA ALA A 319 -14.89 -17.36 -17.72
C ALA A 319 -14.13 -16.53 -16.67
N ILE A 320 -13.38 -17.18 -15.76
CA ILE A 320 -12.64 -16.51 -14.68
C ILE A 320 -11.29 -15.99 -15.16
N SER A 321 -10.57 -16.74 -16.01
CA SER A 321 -9.19 -16.43 -16.41
C SER A 321 -8.95 -15.04 -17.04
N PRO A 322 -9.88 -14.41 -17.81
CA PRO A 322 -9.68 -13.04 -18.31
C PRO A 322 -9.57 -11.98 -17.20
N HIS A 323 -10.08 -12.27 -16.00
CA HIS A 323 -10.13 -11.34 -14.88
C HIS A 323 -9.01 -11.58 -13.85
N VAL A 324 -8.20 -12.63 -14.02
CA VAL A 324 -7.09 -12.97 -13.11
C VAL A 324 -5.91 -12.02 -13.34
N ASN A 325 -5.42 -11.39 -12.27
CA ASN A 325 -4.11 -10.72 -12.26
C ASN A 325 -3.02 -11.70 -11.78
N PRO A 326 -2.10 -12.18 -12.64
CA PRO A 326 -1.16 -13.24 -12.27
C PRO A 326 -0.27 -12.87 -11.07
N GLY A 327 -0.32 -13.68 -10.02
CA GLY A 327 0.47 -13.48 -8.80
C GLY A 327 -0.13 -12.51 -7.76
N SER A 328 -1.28 -11.89 -8.05
CA SER A 328 -2.01 -11.02 -7.11
C SER A 328 -3.49 -11.41 -6.98
N GLU A 329 -4.26 -10.59 -6.26
CA GLU A 329 -5.71 -10.49 -6.48
C GLU A 329 -6.03 -9.41 -7.52
N SER A 330 -7.26 -9.43 -8.01
CA SER A 330 -7.91 -8.41 -8.82
C SER A 330 -9.33 -8.18 -8.29
N ILE A 331 -9.95 -7.06 -8.69
CA ILE A 331 -11.35 -6.77 -8.39
C ILE A 331 -12.14 -6.58 -9.67
N ALA A 332 -13.32 -7.19 -9.73
CA ALA A 332 -14.28 -7.12 -10.82
C ALA A 332 -15.66 -6.73 -10.30
N ILE A 333 -16.54 -6.30 -11.20
CA ILE A 333 -17.97 -6.21 -10.94
C ILE A 333 -18.61 -7.51 -11.44
N GLY A 334 -19.22 -8.25 -10.53
CA GLY A 334 -20.06 -9.40 -10.85
C GLY A 334 -21.54 -9.08 -10.70
N THR A 335 -22.39 -10.05 -11.06
CA THR A 335 -23.84 -10.01 -10.85
C THR A 335 -24.32 -11.31 -10.20
N LEU A 336 -25.36 -11.20 -9.38
CA LEU A 336 -25.95 -12.30 -8.60
C LEU A 336 -27.31 -12.67 -9.20
N HIS A 337 -27.48 -13.94 -9.59
CA HIS A 337 -28.68 -14.44 -10.27
C HIS A 337 -29.31 -15.56 -9.47
N ARG A 338 -30.63 -15.51 -9.26
CA ARG A 338 -31.39 -16.60 -8.62
C ARG A 338 -31.55 -17.76 -9.60
N VAL A 339 -31.09 -18.95 -9.24
CA VAL A 339 -31.18 -20.16 -10.07
C VAL A 339 -31.78 -21.34 -9.29
N GLU A 340 -32.43 -22.27 -10.00
CA GLU A 340 -32.99 -23.48 -9.41
C GLU A 340 -32.05 -24.68 -9.59
N MET A 341 -31.44 -25.13 -8.49
CA MET A 341 -30.61 -26.33 -8.47
C MET A 341 -31.41 -27.53 -7.98
N LYS A 342 -31.61 -28.53 -8.84
CA LYS A 342 -32.15 -29.84 -8.44
C LYS A 342 -31.07 -30.64 -7.73
N SER A 343 -31.29 -30.94 -6.45
CA SER A 343 -30.41 -31.83 -5.69
C SER A 343 -30.51 -33.28 -6.16
N ALA A 344 -29.52 -34.11 -5.84
CA ALA A 344 -29.50 -35.55 -6.13
C ALA A 344 -30.66 -36.35 -5.49
N ARG A 345 -31.51 -35.73 -4.65
CA ARG A 345 -32.73 -36.29 -4.07
C ARG A 345 -34.01 -35.69 -4.66
N GLY A 346 -33.94 -35.07 -5.85
CA GLY A 346 -35.06 -34.46 -6.56
C GLY A 346 -35.53 -33.10 -6.02
N LEU A 347 -35.27 -32.78 -4.75
CA LEU A 347 -35.61 -31.50 -4.13
C LEU A 347 -34.93 -30.34 -4.87
N VAL A 348 -35.73 -29.40 -5.38
CA VAL A 348 -35.31 -28.10 -5.91
C VAL A 348 -34.84 -27.21 -4.77
N LYS A 349 -33.75 -26.47 -4.98
CA LYS A 349 -33.28 -25.41 -4.09
C LYS A 349 -32.98 -24.16 -4.90
N HIS A 350 -33.40 -23.00 -4.42
CA HIS A 350 -32.91 -21.74 -4.96
C HIS A 350 -31.49 -21.49 -4.45
N THR A 351 -30.54 -21.34 -5.37
CA THR A 351 -29.16 -20.91 -5.09
C THR A 351 -28.87 -19.62 -5.86
N VAL A 352 -27.77 -18.98 -5.52
CA VAL A 352 -27.31 -17.77 -6.21
C VAL A 352 -26.13 -18.11 -7.11
N GLU A 353 -26.32 -18.02 -8.42
CA GLU A 353 -25.24 -18.07 -9.40
C GLU A 353 -24.53 -16.72 -9.44
N VAL A 354 -23.20 -16.75 -9.53
CA VAL A 354 -22.37 -15.55 -9.68
C VAL A 354 -21.90 -15.47 -11.12
N ARG A 355 -22.05 -14.30 -11.75
CA ARG A 355 -21.61 -14.05 -13.13
C ARG A 355 -20.65 -12.87 -13.22
N ILE A 356 -19.63 -12.97 -14.05
CA ILE A 356 -18.79 -11.83 -14.49
C ILE A 356 -18.95 -11.73 -16.01
N ASP A 357 -19.14 -10.51 -16.53
CA ASP A 357 -19.39 -10.22 -17.95
C ASP A 357 -20.47 -11.13 -18.59
N GLY A 358 -21.52 -11.42 -17.82
CA GLY A 358 -22.64 -12.28 -18.20
C GLY A 358 -22.37 -13.79 -18.17
N ARG A 359 -21.13 -14.23 -17.93
CA ARG A 359 -20.73 -15.65 -17.87
C ARG A 359 -20.74 -16.15 -16.42
N ALA A 360 -21.26 -17.35 -16.19
CA ALA A 360 -21.21 -17.99 -14.87
C ALA A 360 -19.76 -18.25 -14.44
N VAL A 361 -19.46 -17.96 -13.17
CA VAL A 361 -18.15 -18.19 -12.51
C VAL A 361 -18.28 -19.10 -11.28
N GLY A 362 -19.41 -19.80 -11.15
CA GLY A 362 -19.77 -20.66 -10.02
C GLY A 362 -21.00 -20.14 -9.26
N SER A 363 -21.29 -20.75 -8.11
CA SER A 363 -22.47 -20.43 -7.29
C SER A 363 -22.15 -20.29 -5.80
N LEU A 364 -22.97 -19.54 -5.08
CA LEU A 364 -22.92 -19.46 -3.63
C LEU A 364 -23.51 -20.72 -3.00
N THR A 365 -22.92 -21.19 -1.90
CA THR A 365 -23.39 -22.40 -1.22
C THR A 365 -24.87 -22.33 -0.82
N ALA A 366 -25.50 -23.50 -0.62
CA ALA A 366 -26.86 -23.57 -0.09
C ALA A 366 -27.02 -22.94 1.32
N THR A 367 -25.93 -22.75 2.06
CA THR A 367 -25.92 -22.04 3.35
C THR A 367 -25.90 -20.52 3.16
N THR A 368 -25.17 -20.02 2.16
CA THR A 368 -24.98 -18.56 1.98
C THR A 368 -25.97 -17.93 1.01
N SER A 369 -26.49 -18.68 0.03
CA SER A 369 -27.49 -18.19 -0.94
C SER A 369 -28.71 -17.51 -0.27
N PRO A 370 -29.32 -18.05 0.81
CA PRO A 370 -30.45 -17.42 1.49
C PRO A 370 -30.17 -16.03 2.06
N HIS A 371 -28.92 -15.64 2.26
CA HIS A 371 -28.55 -14.30 2.74
C HIS A 371 -28.58 -13.22 1.64
N PHE A 372 -28.68 -13.61 0.37
CA PHE A 372 -28.73 -12.71 -0.79
C PHE A 372 -30.04 -12.79 -1.57
N LEU A 373 -30.74 -13.93 -1.56
CA LEU A 373 -32.02 -14.10 -2.27
C LEU A 373 -33.04 -12.96 -1.99
N PRO A 374 -33.28 -12.50 -0.74
CA PRO A 374 -34.23 -11.39 -0.50
C PRO A 374 -33.81 -10.06 -1.15
N THR A 375 -32.51 -9.80 -1.28
CA THR A 375 -31.98 -8.61 -1.96
C THR A 375 -32.11 -8.74 -3.48
N ILE A 376 -31.82 -9.91 -4.03
CA ILE A 376 -31.98 -10.22 -5.46
C ILE A 376 -33.46 -10.09 -5.85
N GLU A 377 -34.36 -10.72 -5.09
CA GLU A 377 -35.81 -10.68 -5.30
C GLU A 377 -36.42 -9.29 -5.10
N HIS A 378 -35.75 -8.38 -4.40
CA HIS A 378 -36.12 -6.97 -4.33
C HIS A 378 -35.72 -6.22 -5.59
N LEU A 379 -34.45 -6.34 -6.00
CA LEU A 379 -33.96 -5.66 -7.20
C LEU A 379 -34.65 -6.20 -8.47
N GLU A 380 -34.90 -7.51 -8.57
CA GLU A 380 -35.67 -8.12 -9.66
C GLU A 380 -37.08 -7.51 -9.80
N ARG A 381 -37.76 -7.21 -8.68
CA ARG A 381 -39.09 -6.54 -8.69
C ARG A 381 -39.04 -5.10 -9.18
N ASP A 382 -37.91 -4.43 -8.98
CA ASP A 382 -37.69 -3.04 -9.40
C ASP A 382 -37.04 -2.95 -10.80
N GLY A 383 -36.88 -4.07 -11.50
CA GLY A 383 -36.25 -4.15 -12.83
C GLY A 383 -34.71 -4.02 -12.82
N LEU A 384 -34.08 -4.22 -11.67
CA LEU A 384 -32.65 -4.04 -11.44
C LEU A 384 -31.93 -5.40 -11.25
N THR A 385 -30.74 -5.53 -11.83
CA THR A 385 -29.84 -6.63 -11.54
C THR A 385 -29.06 -6.38 -10.24
N ALA A 386 -28.92 -7.40 -9.40
CA ALA A 386 -28.04 -7.35 -8.22
C ALA A 386 -26.57 -7.42 -8.66
N ALA A 387 -25.86 -6.29 -8.65
CA ALA A 387 -24.42 -6.25 -8.92
C ALA A 387 -23.61 -6.32 -7.63
N THR A 388 -22.39 -6.83 -7.69
CA THR A 388 -21.51 -6.99 -6.52
C THR A 388 -20.06 -6.76 -6.89
N TRP A 389 -19.27 -6.31 -5.93
CA TRP A 389 -17.82 -6.50 -5.98
C TRP A 389 -17.47 -7.98 -5.94
N VAL A 390 -16.50 -8.38 -6.75
CA VAL A 390 -15.95 -9.73 -6.79
C VAL A 390 -14.43 -9.64 -6.76
N LYS A 391 -13.81 -10.32 -5.80
CA LYS A 391 -12.36 -10.59 -5.84
C LYS A 391 -12.10 -11.83 -6.68
N VAL A 392 -11.12 -11.74 -7.57
CA VAL A 392 -10.58 -12.87 -8.32
C VAL A 392 -9.11 -13.02 -7.97
N LYS A 393 -8.63 -14.26 -7.80
CA LYS A 393 -7.23 -14.55 -7.43
C LYS A 393 -6.76 -15.87 -8.01
N GLY A 394 -5.52 -15.94 -8.50
CA GLY A 394 -4.88 -17.20 -8.87
C GLY A 394 -4.16 -17.16 -10.22
N SER A 395 -4.55 -18.07 -11.11
CA SER A 395 -3.94 -18.34 -12.41
C SER A 395 -4.96 -18.90 -13.40
N ALA A 396 -4.60 -19.04 -14.68
CA ALA A 396 -5.45 -19.70 -15.69
C ALA A 396 -5.69 -21.21 -15.44
N ILE A 397 -4.93 -21.85 -14.54
CA ILE A 397 -5.03 -23.29 -14.23
C ILE A 397 -5.83 -23.52 -12.94
N ALA A 398 -5.80 -22.56 -12.02
CA ALA A 398 -6.56 -22.59 -10.77
C ALA A 398 -6.81 -21.15 -10.30
N ALA A 399 -8.08 -20.82 -10.10
CA ALA A 399 -8.54 -19.52 -9.62
C ALA A 399 -9.54 -19.68 -8.48
N GLN A 400 -9.67 -18.64 -7.65
CA GLN A 400 -10.62 -18.52 -6.56
C GLN A 400 -11.44 -17.24 -6.77
N VAL A 401 -12.75 -17.34 -6.54
CA VAL A 401 -13.67 -16.20 -6.71
C VAL A 401 -14.39 -15.94 -5.39
N ALA A 402 -14.41 -14.68 -4.93
CA ALA A 402 -15.06 -14.30 -3.68
C ALA A 402 -15.89 -13.02 -3.84
N VAL A 403 -17.20 -13.14 -3.60
CA VAL A 403 -18.16 -12.03 -3.55
C VAL A 403 -17.86 -11.15 -2.32
N GLN A 404 -17.90 -9.83 -2.49
CA GLN A 404 -17.67 -8.83 -1.43
C GLN A 404 -18.90 -7.93 -1.30
N ALA A 405 -19.99 -8.47 -0.74
CA ALA A 405 -21.27 -7.77 -0.62
C ALA A 405 -21.86 -7.88 0.78
N ALA A 406 -22.52 -6.81 1.21
CA ALA A 406 -23.39 -6.81 2.37
C ALA A 406 -24.60 -7.73 2.12
N ARG A 407 -24.85 -8.62 3.07
CA ARG A 407 -26.01 -9.53 3.08
C ARG A 407 -27.30 -8.75 3.32
N ALA A 408 -28.46 -9.33 3.02
CA ALA A 408 -29.76 -8.69 3.25
C ALA A 408 -29.94 -7.98 4.62
N PRO A 409 -29.58 -8.57 5.79
CA PRO A 409 -29.67 -7.89 7.09
C PRO A 409 -28.52 -6.90 7.39
N GLU A 410 -27.50 -6.83 6.54
CA GLU A 410 -26.34 -5.92 6.65
C GLU A 410 -26.54 -4.63 5.81
N LEU A 411 -27.61 -4.54 5.01
CA LEU A 411 -27.87 -3.40 4.12
C LEU A 411 -28.28 -2.13 4.90
N PRO A 412 -27.58 -0.99 4.71
CA PRO A 412 -27.92 0.24 5.40
C PRO A 412 -29.15 0.91 4.75
N PRO A 413 -30.06 1.55 5.52
CA PRO A 413 -31.29 2.16 4.99
C PRO A 413 -31.09 3.09 3.79
N LYS A 414 -29.97 3.83 3.76
CA LYS A 414 -29.61 4.74 2.64
C LYS A 414 -29.39 4.06 1.29
N TRP A 415 -29.11 2.75 1.25
CA TRP A 415 -28.92 2.01 -0.01
C TRP A 415 -30.24 1.79 -0.75
N PHE A 416 -31.36 1.70 -0.02
CA PHE A 416 -32.70 1.58 -0.59
C PHE A 416 -33.25 2.91 -1.15
N ALA A 417 -32.49 4.01 -1.09
CA ALA A 417 -32.89 5.31 -1.61
C ALA A 417 -32.77 5.44 -3.15
N GLY A 418 -32.07 4.50 -3.80
CA GLY A 418 -31.91 4.46 -5.25
C GLY A 418 -30.80 3.50 -5.70
N PRO A 419 -30.73 3.15 -7.00
CA PRO A 419 -29.70 2.25 -7.53
C PRO A 419 -28.30 2.83 -7.31
N THR A 420 -27.41 2.04 -6.70
CA THR A 420 -26.00 2.41 -6.56
C THR A 420 -25.25 1.92 -7.79
N THR A 421 -24.72 2.83 -8.60
CA THR A 421 -23.95 2.50 -9.82
C THR A 421 -22.52 3.03 -9.74
N ILE A 422 -21.64 2.53 -10.62
CA ILE A 422 -20.29 3.06 -10.81
C ILE A 422 -20.09 3.38 -12.30
N PRO A 423 -19.50 4.54 -12.66
CA PRO A 423 -19.19 4.84 -14.05
C PRO A 423 -18.29 3.79 -14.73
N SER A 424 -18.50 3.61 -16.04
CA SER A 424 -17.61 2.88 -16.93
C SER A 424 -16.27 3.62 -17.09
N LEU A 425 -15.19 2.84 -17.26
CA LEU A 425 -13.83 3.32 -17.55
C LEU A 425 -13.35 2.91 -18.96
N SER A 426 -14.30 2.68 -19.87
CA SER A 426 -14.06 2.71 -21.32
C SER A 426 -13.76 4.14 -21.74
N GLU A 427 -12.88 4.32 -22.73
CA GLU A 427 -12.53 5.64 -23.23
C GLU A 427 -13.75 6.30 -23.90
N LEU A 428 -14.02 7.56 -23.55
CA LEU A 428 -14.99 8.36 -24.29
C LEU A 428 -14.40 8.65 -25.67
N SER A 429 -15.01 8.09 -26.72
CA SER A 429 -14.72 8.53 -28.09
C SER A 429 -15.01 10.02 -28.19
N GLN A 430 -13.96 10.80 -28.45
CA GLN A 430 -14.03 12.23 -28.75
C GLN A 430 -14.39 12.45 -30.22
#